data_AF-A0A3N4LQ24-F1
#
_entry.id   AF-A0A3N4LQ24-F1
#
_cell.length_a   1.000
_cell.length_b   1.000
_cell.length_c   1.000
_cell.angle_alpha   90.00
_cell.angle_beta   90.00
_cell.angle_gamma   90.00
#
_symmetry.space_group_name_H-M   'P 1'
#
loop_
_entity.id
_entity.type
_entity.pdbx_description
1 polymer ?
#
loop_
_entity_poly.entity_id
_entity_poly.type
_entity_poly.pdbx_seq_one_letter_code
_entity_poly.pdbx_strand_id
1 'polypeptide(L)' 'MTFDQFTETECIEFFRFTRSEIRQILPYLELDQITYRYRYQASAEEAFCVLL' A
#
# COMPACT_ATOMS: atom_id res chain seq x y z
N MET A 1 3.73 -0.72 -8.85
CA MET A 1 2.50 -0.12 -9.43
C MET A 1 1.95 0.81 -8.38
N THR A 2 1.41 1.93 -8.79
CA THR A 2 0.93 2.98 -7.89
C THR A 2 -0.55 2.75 -7.64
N PHE A 3 -1.06 3.08 -6.44
CA PHE A 3 -2.49 3.09 -6.09
C PHE A 3 -3.39 3.93 -7.03
N ASP A 4 -2.83 4.50 -8.10
CA ASP A 4 -3.51 5.27 -9.14
C ASP A 4 -4.51 4.46 -9.95
N GLN A 5 -4.40 3.13 -9.92
CA GLN A 5 -5.33 2.22 -10.56
C GLN A 5 -6.63 1.99 -9.78
N PHE A 6 -6.67 2.31 -8.47
CA PHE A 6 -7.88 2.21 -7.65
C PHE A 6 -8.60 3.55 -7.60
N THR A 7 -9.92 3.55 -7.77
CA THR A 7 -10.77 4.70 -7.46
C THR A 7 -10.70 5.05 -5.97
N GLU A 8 -11.05 6.28 -5.62
CA GLU A 8 -11.05 6.71 -4.21
C GLU A 8 -12.03 5.88 -3.36
N THR A 9 -13.18 5.51 -3.93
CA THR A 9 -14.14 4.59 -3.31
C THR A 9 -13.50 3.23 -3.01
N GLU A 10 -12.80 2.63 -3.97
CA GLU A 10 -12.10 1.36 -3.76
C GLU A 10 -11.00 1.47 -2.71
N CYS A 11 -10.29 2.61 -2.66
CA CYS A 11 -9.28 2.83 -1.61
C CYS A 11 -9.91 2.77 -0.21
N ILE A 12 -11.06 3.43 -0.03
CA ILE A 12 -11.79 3.45 1.24
C ILE A 12 -12.42 2.09 1.56
N GLU A 13 -12.97 1.41 0.54
CA GLU A 13 -13.63 0.11 0.70
C GLU A 13 -12.66 -1.03 1.03
N PHE A 14 -11.47 -1.04 0.43
CA PHE A 14 -10.50 -2.11 0.65
C PHE A 14 -9.49 -1.78 1.74
N PHE A 15 -8.97 -0.55 1.75
CA PHE A 15 -7.86 -0.18 2.63
C PHE A 15 -8.31 0.69 3.80
N ARG A 16 -9.56 1.18 3.84
CA ARG A 16 -10.09 2.10 4.87
C ARG A 16 -9.40 3.47 4.91
N PHE A 17 -8.59 3.79 3.91
CA PHE A 17 -7.87 5.06 3.78
C PHE A 17 -8.10 5.67 2.40
N THR A 18 -8.07 6.99 2.35
CA THR A 18 -8.03 7.74 1.10
C THR A 18 -6.70 7.52 0.38
N ARG A 19 -6.66 7.81 -0.92
CA ARG A 19 -5.43 7.65 -1.71
C ARG A 19 -4.29 8.55 -1.22
N SER A 20 -4.62 9.74 -0.72
CA SER A 20 -3.63 10.67 -0.14
C SER A 20 -3.04 10.13 1.16
N GLU A 21 -3.87 9.56 2.04
CA GLU A 21 -3.43 8.93 3.29
C GLU A 21 -2.52 7.74 3.01
N ILE A 22 -2.91 6.84 2.09
CA ILE A 22 -2.10 5.68 1.70
C ILE A 22 -0.71 6.11 1.23
N ARG A 23 -0.63 7.16 0.40
CA ARG A 23 0.65 7.73 -0.09
C ARG A 23 1.52 8.33 1.01
N GLN A 24 0.94 8.74 2.14
CA GLN A 24 1.69 9.21 3.30
C GLN A 24 2.12 8.05 4.19
N ILE A 25 1.24 7.06 4.40
CA ILE A 25 1.47 5.92 5.30
C ILE A 25 2.58 5.01 4.75
N LEU A 26 2.57 4.70 3.45
CA LEU A 26 3.56 3.81 2.82
C LEU A 26 5.01 4.19 3.12
N PRO A 27 5.48 5.42 2.79
CA PRO A 27 6.85 5.82 3.09
C PRO A 27 7.07 6.07 4.58
N TYR A 28 6.04 6.49 5.32
CA TYR A 28 6.15 6.74 6.76
C TYR A 28 6.45 5.46 7.55
N LEU A 29 5.89 4.33 7.11
CA LEU A 29 6.07 3.02 7.72
C LEU A 29 7.09 2.14 6.97
N GLU A 30 7.77 2.70 5.97
CA GLU A 30 8.75 2.01 5.11
C GLU A 30 8.21 0.70 4.51
N LEU A 31 6.91 0.64 4.23
CA LEU A 31 6.23 -0.58 3.74
C LEU A 31 6.72 -0.95 2.33
N ASP A 32 7.08 0.05 1.53
CA ASP A 32 7.67 -0.12 0.21
C ASP A 32 9.07 -0.77 0.25
N GLN A 33 9.70 -0.81 1.43
CA GLN A 33 11.00 -1.45 1.65
C GLN A 33 10.88 -2.89 2.15
N ILE A 34 9.67 -3.38 2.41
CA ILE A 34 9.46 -4.75 2.89
C ILE A 34 9.95 -5.74 1.82
N THR A 35 10.99 -6.46 2.20
CA THR A 35 11.59 -7.50 1.36
C THR A 35 11.06 -8.86 1.80
N TYR A 36 10.33 -9.51 0.92
CA TYR A 36 9.79 -10.84 1.12
C TYR A 36 10.90 -11.89 0.92
N ARG A 37 10.60 -13.16 1.25
CA ARG A 37 11.52 -14.27 0.95
C ARG A 37 11.96 -14.24 -0.51
N TYR A 38 13.21 -14.65 -0.76
CA TYR A 38 13.85 -14.63 -2.07
C TYR A 38 14.05 -13.23 -2.68
N ARG A 39 14.12 -12.19 -1.85
CA ARG A 39 14.31 -10.79 -2.29
C ARG A 39 13.20 -10.27 -3.19
N TYR A 40 12.00 -10.84 -3.08
CA TYR A 40 10.84 -10.28 -3.76
C TYR A 40 10.44 -8.98 -3.06
N GLN A 41 10.23 -7.92 -3.83
CA GLN A 41 9.59 -6.72 -3.31
C GLN A 41 8.09 -6.87 -3.45
N ALA A 42 7.36 -6.57 -2.38
CA ALA A 42 5.91 -6.45 -2.49
C ALA A 42 5.54 -5.24 -3.34
N SER A 43 4.40 -5.37 -4.01
CA SER A 43 3.68 -4.19 -4.46
C SER A 43 3.25 -3.34 -3.25
N ALA A 44 3.02 -2.05 -3.48
CA ALA A 44 2.62 -1.15 -2.40
C ALA A 44 1.28 -1.59 -1.79
N GLU A 45 0.41 -2.16 -2.62
CA GLU A 45 -0.86 -2.79 -2.25
C GLU A 45 -0.66 -3.98 -1.29
N GLU A 46 0.23 -4.93 -1.66
CA GLU A 46 0.54 -6.10 -0.84
C GLU A 46 1.21 -5.73 0.48
N ALA A 47 2.10 -4.73 0.45
CA ALA A 47 2.76 -4.24 1.65
C ALA A 47 1.77 -3.56 2.61
N PHE A 48 0.75 -2.88 2.08
CA PHE A 48 -0.29 -2.24 2.87
C PHE A 48 -1.21 -3.26 3.56
N CYS A 49 -1.47 -4.41 2.92
CA CYS A 49 -2.22 -5.51 3.51
C CYS A 49 -1.57 -6.15 4.74
N VAL A 50 -0.29 -5.85 5.06
CA VAL A 50 0.37 -6.35 6.28
C VAL A 50 -0.13 -5.62 7.54
N LEU A 51 -0.69 -4.42 7.39
CA LEU A 51 -1.19 -3.60 8.51
C LEU A 51 -2.65 -3.86 8.89
N LEU A 52 -3.43 -4.45 7.99
CA LEU A 52 -4.89 -4.64 8.11
C LEU A 52 -5.21 -6.07 8.55
#